data_AF-S5T5S8-F1
#
_entry.id   AF-S5T5S8-F1
#
_cell.length_a   1.000
_cell.length_b   1.000
_cell.length_c   1.000
_cell.angle_alpha   90.00
_cell.angle_beta   90.00
_cell.angle_gamma   90.00
#
_symmetry.space_group_name_H-M   'P 1'
#
loop_
_entity.id
_entity.type
_entity.pdbx_description
1 polymer ?
#
loop_
_entity_poly.entity_id
_entity_poly.type
_entity_poly.pdbx_seq_one_letter_code
_entity_poly.pdbx_strand_id
1 'polypeptide(L)'
;MLMKAIADEALSWRQSLEEGLQPAIVAVLQGGIQIDVLKLSQVSFHGIRIEGKMGGNSCVMFAHQSSVQMLCHAIEIKEEAPQRSIGFIWPDKEVHI
;
A
#
# COMPACT_ATOMS: atom_id res chain seq x y z
N MET A 1 -12.30 -0.80 -10.69
CA MET A 1 -12.31 -0.65 -9.22
C MET A 1 -11.00 0.00 -8.81
N LEU A 2 -11.03 0.99 -7.91
CA LEU A 2 -9.85 1.76 -7.52
C LEU A 2 -8.72 0.85 -7.04
N MET A 3 -9.02 -0.11 -6.16
CA MET A 3 -7.98 -0.96 -5.56
C MET A 3 -7.25 -1.82 -6.58
N LYS A 4 -7.98 -2.39 -7.54
CA LYS A 4 -7.39 -3.12 -8.67
C LYS A 4 -6.45 -2.23 -9.48
N ALA A 5 -6.88 -1.00 -9.82
CA ALA A 5 -6.07 -0.08 -10.60
C ALA A 5 -4.76 0.27 -9.89
N ILE A 6 -4.81 0.56 -8.57
CA ILE A 6 -3.60 0.84 -7.79
C ILE A 6 -2.66 -0.38 -7.76
N ALA A 7 -3.22 -1.59 -7.58
CA ALA A 7 -2.44 -2.82 -7.59
C ALA A 7 -1.74 -3.05 -8.94
N ASP A 8 -2.46 -2.86 -10.04
CA ASP A 8 -1.93 -3.03 -11.40
C ASP A 8 -0.81 -2.01 -11.68
N GLU A 9 -1.00 -0.73 -11.31
CA GLU A 9 0.02 0.31 -11.47
C GLU A 9 1.27 0.05 -10.61
N ALA A 10 1.09 -0.36 -9.35
CA ALA A 10 2.21 -0.69 -8.47
C ALA A 10 2.99 -1.92 -8.97
N LEU A 11 2.30 -2.92 -9.52
CA LEU A 11 2.92 -4.08 -10.15
C LEU A 11 3.66 -3.72 -11.44
N SER A 12 3.05 -2.89 -12.29
CA SER A 12 3.68 -2.41 -13.52
C SER A 12 4.95 -1.60 -13.20
N TRP A 13 4.88 -0.73 -12.19
CA TRP A 13 6.03 0.04 -11.76
C TRP A 13 7.13 -0.84 -11.15
N ARG A 14 6.78 -1.87 -10.36
CA ARG A 14 7.76 -2.85 -9.84
C ARG A 14 8.62 -3.46 -10.96
N GLN A 15 8.02 -3.78 -12.11
CA GLN A 15 8.74 -4.36 -13.24
C GLN A 15 9.75 -3.38 -13.88
N SER A 16 9.61 -2.09 -13.62
CA SER A 16 10.52 -1.05 -14.09
C SER A 16 11.65 -0.71 -13.10
N LEU A 17 11.62 -1.29 -11.89
CA LEU A 17 12.65 -1.03 -10.88
C LEU A 17 13.94 -1.80 -11.17
N GLU A 18 15.06 -1.21 -10.76
CA GLU A 18 16.37 -1.87 -10.79
C GLU A 18 16.38 -3.10 -9.87
N GLU A 19 17.30 -4.04 -10.14
CA GLU A 19 17.49 -5.21 -9.29
C GLU A 19 17.84 -4.79 -7.86
N GLY A 20 17.33 -5.53 -6.87
CA GLY A 20 17.52 -5.22 -5.45
C GLY A 20 16.55 -4.17 -4.88
N LEU A 21 15.65 -3.60 -5.71
CA LEU A 21 14.60 -2.69 -5.25
C LEU A 21 13.21 -3.35 -5.25
N GLN A 22 12.33 -2.89 -4.35
CA GLN A 22 10.92 -3.27 -4.30
C GLN A 22 10.04 -2.05 -4.01
N PRO A 23 8.76 -2.06 -4.43
CA PRO A 23 7.83 -1.00 -4.08
C PRO A 23 7.46 -1.04 -2.59
N ALA A 24 7.28 0.15 -2.02
CA ALA A 24 6.66 0.39 -0.73
C ALA A 24 5.60 1.49 -0.90
N ILE A 25 4.51 1.42 -0.13
CA ILE A 25 3.47 2.44 -0.16
C ILE A 25 3.41 3.16 1.18
N VAL A 26 3.37 4.48 1.13
CA VAL A 26 3.03 5.33 2.27
C VAL A 26 1.71 6.01 1.99
N ALA A 27 0.76 5.89 2.93
CA ALA A 27 -0.47 6.66 2.91
C ALA A 27 -0.28 7.94 3.72
N VAL A 28 -0.56 9.09 3.11
CA VAL A 28 -0.44 10.42 3.69
C VAL A 28 -1.83 11.03 3.88
N LEU A 29 -2.12 11.46 5.09
CA LEU A 29 -3.38 12.12 5.44
C LEU A 29 -3.23 13.64 5.50
N GLN A 30 -4.38 14.31 5.49
CA GLN A 30 -4.44 15.71 5.90
C GLN A 30 -3.90 15.87 7.32
N GLY A 31 -2.94 16.78 7.49
CA GLY A 31 -2.22 16.97 8.76
C GLY A 31 -0.89 16.24 8.86
N GLY A 32 -0.47 15.50 7.82
CA GLY A 32 0.89 14.95 7.72
C GLY A 32 1.10 13.60 8.40
N ILE A 33 0.03 12.95 8.87
CA ILE A 33 0.11 11.57 9.37
C ILE A 33 0.49 10.64 8.22
N GLN A 34 1.48 9.79 8.45
CA GLN A 34 1.99 8.82 7.49
C GLN A 34 1.81 7.40 8.03
N ILE A 35 1.33 6.50 7.16
CA ILE A 35 1.20 5.08 7.45
C ILE A 35 2.04 4.32 6.43
N ASP A 36 3.01 3.55 6.94
CA ASP A 36 3.71 2.52 6.19
C ASP A 36 2.74 1.40 5.85
N VAL A 37 2.28 1.36 4.60
CA VAL A 37 1.22 0.44 4.19
C VAL A 37 1.78 -0.99 4.11
N LEU A 38 0.99 -1.92 4.64
CA LEU A 38 1.15 -3.36 4.50
C LEU A 38 -0.02 -3.97 3.72
N LYS A 39 -1.23 -3.43 3.89
CA LYS A 39 -2.42 -3.89 3.16
C LYS A 39 -3.41 -2.77 2.91
N LEU A 40 -3.98 -2.74 1.70
CA LEU A 40 -5.07 -1.87 1.29
C LEU A 40 -6.29 -2.71 0.94
N SER A 41 -7.47 -2.32 1.44
CA SER A 41 -8.72 -3.03 1.15
C SER A 41 -9.81 -2.05 0.76
N GLN A 42 -10.54 -2.34 -0.31
CA GLN A 42 -11.76 -1.62 -0.64
C GLN A 42 -12.91 -2.20 0.20
N VAL A 43 -13.44 -1.41 1.13
CA VAL A 43 -14.52 -1.83 2.05
C VAL A 43 -15.91 -1.37 1.60
N SER A 44 -15.98 -0.35 0.74
CA SER A 44 -17.22 0.11 0.11
C SER A 44 -16.92 0.79 -1.23
N PHE A 45 -17.93 1.43 -1.86
CA PHE A 45 -17.72 2.15 -3.11
C PHE A 45 -16.65 3.26 -3.01
N HIS A 46 -16.57 3.94 -1.87
CA HIS A 46 -15.53 4.96 -1.60
C HIS A 46 -14.69 4.70 -0.34
N GLY A 47 -15.06 3.69 0.45
CA GLY A 47 -14.37 3.36 1.68
C GLY A 47 -13.15 2.49 1.41
N ILE A 48 -12.02 2.87 2.00
CA ILE A 48 -10.80 2.07 2.03
C ILE A 48 -10.38 1.78 3.47
N ARG A 49 -9.86 0.58 3.70
CA ARG A 49 -9.13 0.21 4.92
C ARG A 49 -7.65 0.13 4.61
N ILE A 50 -6.83 0.74 5.47
CA ILE A 50 -5.37 0.71 5.38
C ILE A 50 -4.83 0.05 6.63
N GLU A 51 -4.12 -1.05 6.46
CA GLU A 51 -3.37 -1.71 7.53
C GLU A 51 -1.89 -1.44 7.31
N GLY A 52 -1.18 -1.10 8.38
CA GLY A 52 0.19 -0.66 8.25
C GLY A 52 0.89 -0.40 9.58
N LYS A 53 1.97 0.39 9.52
CA LYS A 53 2.65 0.90 10.71
C LYS A 53 2.60 2.43 10.75
N MET A 54 2.34 2.98 11.94
CA MET A 54 2.42 4.41 12.22
C MET A 54 3.41 4.61 13.38
N GLY A 55 4.53 5.30 13.12
CA GLY A 55 5.61 5.42 14.11
C GLY A 55 6.13 4.07 14.60
N GLY A 56 6.17 3.06 13.71
CA GLY A 56 6.59 1.68 14.02
C GLY A 56 5.52 0.78 14.65
N ASN A 57 4.41 1.33 15.13
CA ASN A 57 3.33 0.57 15.75
C ASN A 57 2.29 0.13 14.71
N SER A 58 1.80 -1.10 14.82
CA SER A 58 0.72 -1.61 13.96
C SER A 58 -0.54 -0.76 14.10
N CYS A 59 -1.14 -0.38 12.98
CA CYS A 59 -2.35 0.42 12.95
C CYS A 59 -3.31 -0.04 11.84
N VAL A 60 -4.59 0.26 12.03
CA VAL A 60 -5.62 0.15 11.01
C VAL A 60 -6.34 1.48 10.89
N MET A 61 -6.56 1.93 9.66
CA MET A 61 -7.28 3.15 9.36
C MET A 61 -8.45 2.86 8.41
N PHE A 62 -9.58 3.51 8.68
CA PHE A 62 -10.73 3.54 7.79
C PHE A 62 -10.86 4.96 7.23
N ALA A 63 -10.89 5.09 5.90
CA ALA A 63 -10.91 6.39 5.26
C ALA A 63 -11.81 6.40 4.02
N HIS A 64 -12.26 7.59 3.64
CA HIS A 64 -12.79 7.83 2.31
C HIS A 64 -11.61 7.95 1.35
N GLN A 65 -11.70 7.39 0.15
CA GLN A 65 -10.59 7.39 -0.82
C GLN A 65 -10.09 8.79 -1.20
N SER A 66 -10.95 9.82 -1.10
CA SER A 66 -10.58 11.21 -1.41
C SER A 66 -9.81 11.92 -0.29
N SER A 67 -9.72 11.33 0.91
CA SER A 67 -9.03 11.95 2.06
C SER A 67 -7.61 11.44 2.27
N VAL A 68 -7.13 10.54 1.40
CA VAL A 68 -5.83 9.89 1.50
C VAL A 68 -5.06 10.08 0.21
N GLN A 69 -3.82 10.55 0.33
CA GLN A 69 -2.85 10.50 -0.75
C GLN A 69 -1.96 9.26 -0.54
N MET A 70 -1.52 8.63 -1.62
CA MET A 70 -0.62 7.48 -1.55
C MET A 70 0.62 7.75 -2.39
N LEU A 71 1.78 7.43 -1.84
CA LEU A 71 3.06 7.46 -2.54
C LEU A 71 3.58 6.03 -2.63
N CYS A 72 3.74 5.52 -3.85
CA CYS A 72 4.52 4.32 -4.12
C CYS A 72 5.97 4.73 -4.36
N HIS A 73 6.90 4.25 -3.53
CA HIS A 73 8.32 4.58 -3.62
C HIS A 73 9.19 3.32 -3.56
N ALA A 74 10.42 3.40 -4.04
CA ALA A 74 11.34 2.27 -4.08
C ALA A 74 12.07 2.17 -2.74
N ILE A 75 12.28 0.94 -2.28
CA ILE A 75 13.14 0.62 -1.14
C ILE A 75 14.06 -0.54 -1.48
N GLU A 76 15.24 -0.55 -0.88
CA GLU A 76 16.16 -1.69 -0.97
C GLU A 76 15.56 -2.94 -0.32
N ILE A 77 15.76 -4.08 -0.96
CA ILE A 77 15.45 -5.39 -0.40
C ILE A 77 16.56 -5.71 0.61
N LYS A 78 16.20 -5.79 1.90
CA LYS A 78 17.10 -6.25 2.95
C LYS A 78 17.07 -7.77 3.01
N GLU A 79 18.20 -8.43 2.78
CA GLU A 79 18.29 -9.90 2.70
C GLU A 79 17.80 -10.63 3.98
N GLU A 80 17.91 -9.99 5.14
CA GLU A 80 17.56 -10.56 6.45
C GLU A 80 16.07 -10.38 6.84
N ALA A 81 15.31 -9.59 6.09
CA ALA A 81 13.91 -9.33 6.36
C ALA A 81 13.01 -10.07 5.37
N PRO A 82 11.82 -10.57 5.78
CA PRO A 82 10.85 -11.10 4.83
C PRO A 82 10.56 -10.03 3.77
N GLN A 83 10.59 -10.45 2.50
CA GLN A 83 10.31 -9.58 1.36
C GLN A 83 8.99 -8.85 1.62
N ARG A 84 9.00 -7.51 1.52
CA ARG A 84 7.87 -6.69 1.94
C ARG A 84 6.77 -6.87 0.90
N SER A 85 5.74 -7.62 1.24
CA SER A 85 4.57 -7.76 0.39
C SER A 85 3.49 -6.76 0.77
N ILE A 86 2.86 -6.16 -0.24
CA ILE A 86 1.73 -5.24 -0.07
C ILE A 86 0.47 -5.97 -0.54
N GLY A 87 -0.47 -6.17 0.39
CA GLY A 87 -1.76 -6.78 0.09
C GLY A 87 -2.74 -5.77 -0.52
N PHE A 88 -3.44 -6.16 -1.58
CA PHE A 88 -4.54 -5.39 -2.16
C PHE A 88 -5.80 -6.27 -2.20
N ILE A 89 -6.89 -5.79 -1.60
CA ILE A 89 -8.15 -6.54 -1.49
C ILE A 89 -9.30 -5.75 -2.10
N TRP A 90 -10.09 -6.41 -2.93
CA TRP A 90 -11.42 -5.98 -3.37
C TRP A 90 -12.35 -7.21 -3.38
N PRO A 91 -13.68 -7.06 -3.56
CA PRO A 91 -14.69 -8.01 -3.08
C PRO A 91 -14.41 -9.52 -3.23
N ASP A 92 -13.84 -9.94 -4.35
CA ASP A 92 -13.61 -11.33 -4.73
C ASP A 92 -12.13 -11.69 -4.95
N LYS A 93 -11.20 -10.78 -4.63
CA LYS A 93 -9.78 -10.96 -4.96
C LYS A 93 -8.85 -10.29 -3.97
N GLU A 94 -7.81 -11.05 -3.61
CA GLU A 94 -6.64 -10.57 -2.87
C GLU A 94 -5.39 -10.83 -3.72
N VAL A 95 -4.56 -9.81 -3.88
CA VAL A 95 -3.24 -9.94 -4.52
C VAL A 95 -2.17 -9.39 -3.59
N HIS A 96 -0.99 -9.99 -3.68
CA HIS A 96 0.20 -9.54 -2.98
C HIS A 96 1.24 -9.19 -4.03
N ILE A 97 1.83 -8.00 -3.92
CA ILE A 97 2.99 -7.59 -4.70
C ILE A 97 4.17 -7.45 -3.75
#